data_AF-A0A2V8VQY6-F1
#
_entry.id   AF-A0A2V8VQY6-F1
#
_cell.length_a   1.000
_cell.length_b   1.000
_cell.length_c   1.000
_cell.angle_alpha   90.00
_cell.angle_beta   90.00
_cell.angle_gamma   90.00
#
_symmetry.space_group_name_H-M   'P 1'
#
loop_
_entity.id
_entity.type
_entity.pdbx_description
1 polymer ?
#
loop_
_entity_poly.entity_id
_entity_poly.type
_entity_poly.pdbx_seq_one_letter_code
_entity_poly.pdbx_strand_id
1 'polypeptide(L)'
;MTSRTIHAAVFFLVALSALSCSKTQDTPPERRVFGDPPRILSVDPLPADLTQHADCPFTEVMRSYYCKFNIHDVQFMAGGGWAPPGAPDDGIPDSTVPGVFIEGTYDEVVLRAKVTDPNSPPPPGQSNILLVSASFPEPLTNPPVKETTLVLFDDGSNTRFPVPQRVTTIAEDCVVDFRGNCSCFQARFDVLSGDELGKAGDGTYTRRLGFVEVHSMSDAGTKFLQDCIMESTGATPFLAEAGWTYAFKIEAVDRQGNLGTWPTKVSAVIGPGSFACKGDPCACCIMQSAEPAADCHGVEGSTSPSFPDGVCIGFFGR
;
A
#
# COMPACT_ATOMS: atom_id res chain seq x y z
N MET A 1 0.37 -92.59 58.89
CA MET A 1 -0.77 -91.91 58.23
C MET A 1 -0.48 -90.41 58.23
N THR A 2 -0.45 -89.83 57.03
CA THR A 2 -0.54 -88.40 56.69
C THR A 2 0.23 -87.37 57.53
N SER A 3 1.32 -86.85 56.96
CA SER A 3 1.59 -85.40 56.99
C SER A 3 2.47 -85.02 55.78
N ARG A 4 2.06 -83.96 55.08
CA ARG A 4 2.69 -83.38 53.89
C ARG A 4 3.72 -82.31 54.31
N THR A 5 4.45 -81.83 53.29
CA THR A 5 5.18 -80.53 53.21
C THR A 5 6.54 -80.50 53.94
N ILE A 6 7.69 -79.99 53.44
CA ILE A 6 8.02 -78.88 52.51
C ILE A 6 9.42 -79.07 51.86
N HIS A 7 9.46 -78.91 50.53
CA HIS A 7 10.34 -78.14 49.63
C HIS A 7 11.86 -78.34 49.57
N ALA A 8 12.27 -78.44 48.30
CA ALA A 8 13.60 -78.52 47.75
C ALA A 8 14.39 -77.21 47.84
N ALA A 9 15.71 -77.42 47.87
CA ALA A 9 16.83 -76.55 47.51
C ALA A 9 16.50 -75.48 46.44
N VAL A 10 16.83 -74.21 46.64
CA VAL A 10 18.16 -73.57 46.60
C VAL A 10 18.77 -73.55 45.17
N PHE A 11 18.67 -72.36 44.58
CA PHE A 11 19.57 -71.68 43.62
C PHE A 11 19.71 -72.17 42.16
N PHE A 12 19.27 -71.32 41.23
CA PHE A 12 20.04 -70.76 40.09
C PHE A 12 19.23 -69.58 39.51
N LEU A 13 19.56 -68.32 39.84
CA LEU A 13 20.41 -67.39 39.08
C LEU A 13 20.10 -67.30 37.57
N VAL A 14 19.55 -66.14 37.20
CA VAL A 14 19.76 -65.38 35.95
C VAL A 14 19.30 -66.03 34.63
N ALA A 15 18.04 -65.81 34.25
CA ALA A 15 17.62 -65.74 32.84
C ALA A 15 16.19 -65.22 32.62
N LEU A 16 15.71 -64.18 33.33
CA LEU A 16 14.37 -63.62 33.07
C LEU A 16 14.24 -62.11 33.34
N SER A 17 15.28 -61.34 33.00
CA SER A 17 15.17 -59.88 32.83
C SER A 17 14.71 -59.46 31.42
N ALA A 18 14.17 -60.39 30.61
CA ALA A 18 13.68 -60.14 29.25
C ALA A 18 12.13 -60.12 29.14
N LEU A 19 11.45 -59.80 30.24
CA LEU A 19 10.05 -59.36 30.22
C LEU A 19 9.94 -57.94 30.79
N SER A 20 10.90 -57.08 30.48
CA SER A 20 10.61 -55.66 30.35
C SER A 20 9.62 -55.54 29.20
N CYS A 21 8.37 -55.24 29.55
CA CYS A 21 7.36 -54.80 28.60
C CYS A 21 8.01 -53.76 27.69
N SER A 22 8.24 -54.14 26.44
CA SER A 22 8.48 -53.18 25.38
C SER A 22 7.25 -52.28 25.39
N LYS A 23 7.40 -51.08 25.94
CA LYS A 23 6.60 -49.96 25.49
C LYS A 23 6.88 -49.87 24.00
N THR A 24 6.07 -50.56 23.20
CA THR A 24 5.70 -50.03 21.89
C THR A 24 5.44 -48.57 22.14
N GLN A 25 6.21 -47.71 21.47
CA GLN A 25 5.98 -46.29 21.39
C GLN A 25 4.51 -46.10 21.05
N ASP A 26 3.71 -45.91 22.08
CA ASP A 26 2.37 -45.38 22.02
C ASP A 26 2.59 -43.87 21.81
N THR A 27 3.23 -43.51 20.69
CA THR A 27 3.02 -42.19 20.12
C THR A 27 1.55 -42.23 19.72
N PRO A 28 0.68 -41.43 20.38
CA PRO A 28 -0.68 -41.29 19.90
C PRO A 28 -0.60 -40.99 18.40
N PRO A 29 -1.50 -41.54 17.55
CA PRO A 29 -1.60 -41.02 16.19
C PRO A 29 -1.67 -39.51 16.30
N GLU A 30 -0.85 -38.80 15.51
CA GLU A 30 -0.79 -37.34 15.50
C GLU A 30 -2.21 -36.83 15.22
N ARG A 31 -3.00 -36.63 16.27
CA ARG A 31 -4.34 -36.06 16.19
C ARG A 31 -4.09 -34.59 15.96
N ARG A 32 -3.81 -34.23 14.72
CA ARG A 32 -3.99 -32.85 14.28
C ARG A 32 -5.46 -32.56 14.49
N VAL A 33 -5.75 -31.76 15.52
CA VAL A 33 -7.10 -31.33 15.89
C VAL A 33 -7.70 -30.46 14.78
N PHE A 34 -6.85 -29.90 13.93
CA PHE A 34 -7.15 -29.08 12.77
C PHE A 34 -6.52 -29.73 11.53
N GLY A 35 -7.08 -29.52 10.33
CA GLY A 35 -6.57 -30.11 9.07
C GLY A 35 -5.12 -29.71 8.76
N ASP A 36 -4.58 -30.16 7.63
CA ASP A 36 -3.25 -29.70 7.20
C ASP A 36 -3.25 -28.17 6.94
N PRO A 37 -2.22 -27.43 7.37
CA PRO A 37 -2.14 -25.99 7.12
C PRO A 37 -2.06 -25.68 5.62
N PRO A 38 -2.49 -24.47 5.21
CA PRO A 38 -2.28 -24.01 3.84
C PRO A 38 -0.78 -23.93 3.54
N ARG A 39 -0.44 -24.17 2.27
CA ARG A 39 0.93 -24.15 1.76
C ARG A 39 1.08 -23.02 0.77
N ILE A 40 2.05 -22.15 1.02
CA ILE A 40 2.51 -21.16 0.06
C ILE A 40 3.50 -21.89 -0.85
N LEU A 41 3.15 -22.03 -2.12
CA LEU A 41 3.91 -22.78 -3.13
C LEU A 41 5.03 -21.93 -3.71
N SER A 42 4.75 -20.65 -3.95
CA SER A 42 5.71 -19.68 -4.45
C SER A 42 5.34 -18.28 -4.03
N VAL A 43 6.36 -17.42 -3.98
CA VAL A 43 6.22 -15.97 -3.93
C VAL A 43 7.11 -15.40 -5.02
N ASP A 44 6.56 -14.52 -5.84
CA ASP A 44 7.30 -13.94 -6.94
C ASP A 44 8.42 -13.04 -6.42
N PRO A 45 9.63 -13.09 -7.02
CA PRO A 45 10.67 -12.16 -6.69
C PRO A 45 10.26 -10.75 -7.11
N LEU A 46 10.62 -9.77 -6.29
CA LEU A 46 10.45 -8.36 -6.64
C LEU A 46 11.51 -7.97 -7.69
N PRO A 47 11.15 -7.11 -8.67
CA PRO A 47 12.11 -6.62 -9.65
C PRO A 47 13.17 -5.74 -8.99
N ALA A 48 14.31 -5.60 -9.66
CA ALA A 48 15.42 -4.76 -9.18
C ALA A 48 15.13 -3.25 -9.30
N ASP A 49 14.33 -2.86 -10.29
CA ASP A 49 13.82 -1.51 -10.47
C ASP A 49 12.33 -1.51 -10.16
N LEU A 50 11.95 -0.72 -9.15
CA LEU A 50 10.58 -0.56 -8.68
C LEU A 50 10.01 0.80 -9.11
N THR A 51 10.84 1.65 -9.72
CA THR A 51 10.49 3.05 -9.98
C THR A 51 9.30 3.14 -10.92
N GLN A 52 8.30 3.88 -10.49
CA GLN A 52 7.13 4.26 -11.27
C GLN A 52 7.00 5.78 -11.30
N HIS A 53 6.23 6.25 -12.27
CA HIS A 53 5.89 7.66 -12.43
C HIS A 53 4.42 7.88 -12.16
N ALA A 54 4.10 8.94 -11.43
CA ALA A 54 2.74 9.44 -11.25
C ALA A 54 2.65 10.87 -11.78
N ASP A 55 1.56 11.18 -12.47
CA ASP A 55 1.33 12.45 -13.15
C ASP A 55 -0.16 12.75 -13.15
N CYS A 56 -0.53 13.90 -12.58
CA CYS A 56 -1.93 14.25 -12.35
C CYS A 56 -2.22 15.74 -12.58
N PRO A 57 -3.37 16.07 -13.22
CA PRO A 57 -3.84 17.44 -13.35
C PRO A 57 -4.50 17.91 -12.04
N PHE A 58 -3.92 18.92 -11.40
CA PHE A 58 -4.42 19.52 -10.15
C PHE A 58 -5.12 20.87 -10.35
N THR A 59 -5.33 21.29 -11.60
CA THR A 59 -6.00 22.55 -11.94
C THR A 59 -7.37 22.70 -11.26
N GLU A 60 -8.19 21.65 -11.27
CA GLU A 60 -9.53 21.70 -10.68
C GLU A 60 -9.49 21.64 -9.15
N VAL A 61 -8.53 20.93 -8.57
CA VAL A 61 -8.24 20.97 -7.12
C VAL A 61 -7.90 22.38 -6.67
N MET A 62 -7.07 23.09 -7.43
CA MET A 62 -6.71 24.47 -7.12
C MET A 62 -7.84 25.45 -7.40
N ARG A 63 -8.69 25.21 -8.40
CA ARG A 63 -9.91 26.01 -8.62
C ARG A 63 -10.85 25.89 -7.42
N SER A 64 -11.02 24.68 -6.92
CA SER A 64 -11.75 24.34 -5.70
C SER A 64 -11.19 25.06 -4.47
N TYR A 65 -9.86 25.07 -4.30
CA TYR A 65 -9.19 25.83 -3.24
C TYR A 65 -9.53 27.33 -3.29
N TYR A 66 -9.40 27.95 -4.47
CA TYR A 66 -9.70 29.38 -4.63
C TYR A 66 -11.18 29.71 -4.41
N CYS A 67 -12.08 28.81 -4.80
CA CYS A 67 -13.51 28.99 -4.60
C CYS A 67 -13.89 29.10 -3.12
N LYS A 68 -13.17 28.42 -2.21
CA LYS A 68 -13.34 28.56 -0.75
C LYS A 68 -13.13 30.01 -0.26
N PHE A 69 -12.38 30.81 -1.01
CA PHE A 69 -12.11 32.21 -0.73
C PHE A 69 -12.97 33.17 -1.58
N ASN A 70 -14.05 32.69 -2.18
CA ASN A 70 -14.95 33.42 -3.08
C ASN A 70 -14.25 33.95 -4.35
N ILE A 71 -13.26 33.21 -4.86
CA ILE A 71 -12.58 33.49 -6.12
C ILE A 71 -13.01 32.41 -7.12
N HIS A 72 -13.98 32.73 -8.00
CA HIS A 72 -14.66 31.73 -8.85
C HIS A 72 -14.13 31.71 -10.29
N ASP A 73 -13.55 32.82 -10.70
CA ASP A 73 -13.17 33.21 -12.05
C ASP A 73 -11.64 33.26 -12.18
N VAL A 74 -10.98 32.31 -11.50
CA VAL A 74 -9.54 32.14 -11.55
C VAL A 74 -9.10 31.60 -12.91
N GLN A 75 -8.08 32.25 -13.47
CA GLN A 75 -7.36 31.84 -14.67
C GLN A 75 -5.94 31.45 -14.28
N PHE A 76 -5.63 30.19 -14.46
CA PHE A 76 -4.28 29.67 -14.27
C PHE A 76 -3.39 30.12 -15.41
N MET A 77 -2.13 30.40 -15.11
CA MET A 77 -1.12 30.66 -16.13
C MET A 77 -0.62 29.36 -16.75
N ALA A 78 -0.09 29.45 -17.96
CA ALA A 78 0.76 28.40 -18.51
C ALA A 78 2.16 28.53 -17.92
N GLY A 79 2.83 27.39 -17.72
CA GLY A 79 4.22 27.35 -17.27
C GLY A 79 4.82 25.95 -17.36
N GLY A 80 6.15 25.86 -17.52
CA GLY A 80 6.97 24.75 -17.02
C GLY A 80 6.59 23.30 -17.39
N GLY A 81 6.39 22.97 -18.67
CA GLY A 81 6.60 21.64 -19.27
C GLY A 81 5.82 20.43 -18.74
N TRP A 82 4.73 20.06 -19.41
CA TRP A 82 4.08 18.74 -19.33
C TRP A 82 4.26 18.01 -20.67
N ALA A 83 4.88 16.84 -20.65
CA ALA A 83 4.90 15.91 -21.77
C ALA A 83 4.45 14.54 -21.26
N PRO A 84 3.42 13.91 -21.86
CA PRO A 84 2.93 12.62 -21.39
C PRO A 84 4.01 11.54 -21.52
N PRO A 85 3.96 10.47 -20.70
CA PRO A 85 4.87 9.34 -20.81
C PRO A 85 4.86 8.75 -22.24
N GLY A 86 6.03 8.73 -22.90
CA GLY A 86 6.18 8.25 -24.27
C GLY A 86 6.10 9.32 -25.37
N ALA A 87 5.95 10.60 -25.01
CA ALA A 87 6.32 11.68 -25.92
C ALA A 87 7.83 11.60 -26.19
N PRO A 88 8.29 11.69 -27.45
CA PRO A 88 9.68 12.02 -27.68
C PRO A 88 9.86 13.41 -27.09
N ASP A 89 10.63 13.55 -26.01
CA ASP A 89 11.75 14.48 -26.03
C ASP A 89 12.51 14.64 -24.71
N ASP A 90 13.80 14.41 -24.87
CA ASP A 90 14.94 14.95 -24.15
C ASP A 90 15.07 16.49 -24.38
N GLY A 91 14.00 17.29 -24.26
CA GLY A 91 14.05 18.76 -24.42
C GLY A 91 12.88 19.51 -25.09
N ILE A 92 11.60 19.21 -24.83
CA ILE A 92 10.44 20.01 -25.33
C ILE A 92 10.04 21.17 -24.41
N PRO A 93 9.52 22.29 -24.98
CA PRO A 93 9.26 23.54 -24.27
C PRO A 93 8.08 23.45 -23.31
N ASP A 94 7.91 24.49 -22.51
CA ASP A 94 6.81 24.65 -21.56
C ASP A 94 5.46 24.24 -22.15
N SER A 95 4.67 23.48 -21.36
CA SER A 95 3.27 23.22 -21.72
C SER A 95 2.58 24.56 -21.95
N THR A 96 1.98 24.72 -23.14
CA THR A 96 1.13 25.87 -23.45
C THR A 96 -0.25 25.74 -22.82
N VAL A 97 -0.53 24.62 -22.14
CA VAL A 97 -1.80 24.36 -21.47
C VAL A 97 -1.78 25.08 -20.12
N PRO A 98 -2.65 26.08 -19.90
CA PRO A 98 -2.76 26.72 -18.61
C PRO A 98 -3.30 25.75 -17.56
N GLY A 99 -2.69 25.72 -16.37
CA GLY A 99 -3.10 24.78 -15.33
C GLY A 99 -2.05 24.54 -14.27
N VAL A 100 -2.33 23.55 -13.43
CA VAL A 100 -1.45 23.07 -12.36
C VAL A 100 -1.31 21.56 -12.52
N PHE A 101 -0.09 21.07 -12.57
CA PHE A 101 0.21 19.66 -12.77
C PHE A 101 1.23 19.23 -11.75
N ILE A 102 1.03 18.05 -11.16
CA ILE A 102 2.05 17.45 -10.31
C ILE A 102 2.57 16.19 -10.96
N GLU A 103 3.88 16.02 -10.87
CA GLU A 103 4.57 14.83 -11.31
C GLU A 103 5.48 14.34 -10.18
N GLY A 104 5.74 13.05 -10.17
CA GLY A 104 6.68 12.48 -9.23
C GLY A 104 7.04 11.04 -9.54
N THR A 105 8.05 10.56 -8.83
CA THR A 105 8.44 9.15 -8.85
C THR A 105 8.20 8.52 -7.50
N TYR A 106 7.79 7.26 -7.53
CA TYR A 106 7.55 6.41 -6.38
C TYR A 106 7.97 4.99 -6.71
N ASP A 107 8.17 4.14 -5.70
CA ASP A 107 8.45 2.74 -5.93
C ASP A 107 7.20 1.89 -5.78
N GLU A 108 6.89 1.08 -6.79
CA GLU A 108 5.77 0.15 -6.75
C GLU A 108 6.22 -1.26 -6.37
N VAL A 109 5.62 -1.81 -5.32
CA VAL A 109 5.78 -3.20 -4.92
C VAL A 109 4.49 -3.95 -5.24
N VAL A 110 4.59 -4.95 -6.11
CA VAL A 110 3.52 -5.91 -6.39
C VAL A 110 3.88 -7.24 -5.74
N LEU A 111 3.18 -7.58 -4.66
CA LEU A 111 3.31 -8.87 -4.01
C LEU A 111 2.43 -9.88 -4.73
N ARG A 112 2.98 -11.06 -5.01
CA ARG A 112 2.24 -12.18 -5.59
C ARG A 112 2.64 -13.49 -4.90
N ALA A 113 1.66 -14.20 -4.38
CA ALA A 113 1.87 -15.48 -3.70
C ALA A 113 0.92 -16.55 -4.26
N LYS A 114 1.47 -17.70 -4.64
CA LYS A 114 0.68 -18.88 -5.00
C LYS A 114 0.42 -19.71 -3.74
N VAL A 115 -0.83 -19.90 -3.38
CA VAL A 115 -1.24 -20.58 -2.16
C VAL A 115 -2.22 -21.71 -2.48
N THR A 116 -2.07 -22.83 -1.79
CA THR A 116 -2.99 -23.96 -1.86
C THR A 116 -3.32 -24.46 -0.46
N ASP A 117 -4.47 -25.08 -0.29
CA ASP A 117 -4.85 -25.76 0.95
C ASP A 117 -5.18 -27.22 0.61
N PRO A 118 -4.44 -28.21 1.19
CA PRO A 118 -4.65 -29.63 0.94
C PRO A 118 -6.06 -30.14 1.25
N ASN A 119 -6.80 -29.45 2.13
CA ASN A 119 -8.15 -29.80 2.52
C ASN A 119 -9.23 -29.12 1.65
N SER A 120 -8.84 -28.31 0.65
CA SER A 120 -9.81 -27.65 -0.24
C SER A 120 -10.65 -28.68 -1.01
N PRO A 121 -11.99 -28.60 -0.97
CA PRO A 121 -12.83 -29.53 -1.70
C PRO A 121 -12.70 -29.31 -3.22
N PRO A 122 -12.61 -30.37 -4.03
CA PRO A 122 -12.85 -30.26 -5.48
C PRO A 122 -14.32 -29.88 -5.70
N PRO A 123 -14.69 -29.01 -6.68
CA PRO A 123 -13.95 -28.57 -7.87
C PRO A 123 -13.20 -27.22 -7.71
N PRO A 124 -12.38 -26.79 -8.69
CA PRO A 124 -11.63 -25.53 -8.63
C PRO A 124 -12.58 -24.33 -8.41
N GLY A 125 -12.30 -23.53 -7.38
CA GLY A 125 -13.09 -22.36 -6.99
C GLY A 125 -13.60 -22.37 -5.54
N GLN A 126 -13.55 -23.51 -4.84
CA GLN A 126 -13.85 -23.58 -3.40
C GLN A 126 -12.58 -23.73 -2.58
N SER A 127 -11.74 -22.69 -2.58
CA SER A 127 -10.57 -22.64 -1.71
C SER A 127 -10.99 -22.61 -0.23
N ASN A 128 -10.34 -23.43 0.60
CA ASN A 128 -10.44 -23.33 2.07
C ASN A 128 -9.55 -22.24 2.66
N ILE A 129 -8.75 -21.57 1.83
CA ILE A 129 -7.99 -20.39 2.23
C ILE A 129 -8.97 -19.29 2.64
N LEU A 130 -8.78 -18.75 3.85
CA LEU A 130 -9.58 -17.66 4.40
C LEU A 130 -8.91 -16.32 4.14
N LEU A 131 -7.60 -16.24 4.34
CA LEU A 131 -6.83 -15.01 4.26
C LEU A 131 -5.41 -15.31 3.76
N VAL A 132 -4.93 -14.50 2.83
CA VAL A 132 -3.50 -14.37 2.54
C VAL A 132 -3.10 -12.95 2.86
N SER A 133 -2.03 -12.79 3.62
CA SER A 133 -1.56 -11.48 4.07
C SER A 133 -0.06 -11.33 3.92
N ALA A 134 0.35 -10.11 3.66
CA ALA A 134 1.74 -9.69 3.78
C ALA A 134 1.88 -8.65 4.87
N SER A 135 2.98 -8.66 5.61
CA SER A 135 3.23 -7.67 6.64
C SER A 135 4.67 -7.20 6.65
N PHE A 136 4.88 -5.94 7.04
CA PHE A 136 6.20 -5.33 7.12
C PHE A 136 6.26 -4.33 8.30
N PRO A 137 7.42 -4.17 8.94
CA PRO A 137 7.61 -3.16 9.98
C PRO A 137 7.62 -1.76 9.37
N GLU A 138 6.91 -0.80 9.98
CA GLU A 138 6.94 0.60 9.59
C GLU A 138 8.24 1.27 10.09
N PRO A 139 9.14 1.71 9.19
CA PRO A 139 10.45 2.21 9.59
C PRO A 139 10.43 3.61 10.20
N LEU A 140 9.37 4.38 9.95
CA LEU A 140 9.23 5.77 10.40
C LEU A 140 8.97 5.92 11.91
N THR A 141 8.92 4.82 12.66
CA THR A 141 8.94 4.82 14.12
C THR A 141 10.25 4.20 14.59
N ASN A 142 10.98 4.87 15.49
CA ASN A 142 12.23 4.34 16.06
C ASN A 142 12.08 4.11 17.57
N PRO A 143 12.14 2.85 18.06
CA PRO A 143 12.23 1.60 17.28
C PRO A 143 10.95 1.35 16.46
N PRO A 144 10.98 0.51 15.41
CA PRO A 144 9.77 0.12 14.66
C PRO A 144 8.81 -0.62 15.59
N VAL A 145 7.83 0.09 16.15
CA VAL A 145 6.86 -0.51 17.10
C VAL A 145 5.64 -1.05 16.36
N LYS A 146 5.44 -0.64 15.11
CA LYS A 146 4.22 -0.90 14.35
C LYS A 146 4.52 -1.76 13.12
N GLU A 147 3.74 -2.82 12.97
CA GLU A 147 3.72 -3.67 11.78
C GLU A 147 2.47 -3.30 10.97
N THR A 148 2.65 -3.01 9.68
CA THR A 148 1.54 -2.90 8.74
C THR A 148 1.23 -4.29 8.19
N THR A 149 -0.04 -4.68 8.21
CA THR A 149 -0.54 -5.91 7.59
C THR A 149 -1.46 -5.57 6.42
N LEU A 150 -1.27 -6.27 5.31
CA LEU A 150 -1.96 -6.09 4.04
C LEU A 150 -2.65 -7.39 3.66
N VAL A 151 -3.88 -7.29 3.18
CA VAL A 151 -4.60 -8.42 2.60
C VAL A 151 -4.22 -8.53 1.13
N LEU A 152 -3.90 -9.75 0.67
CA LEU A 152 -3.73 -10.08 -0.74
C LEU A 152 -5.02 -10.72 -1.26
N PHE A 153 -5.36 -10.45 -2.52
CA PHE A 153 -6.64 -10.83 -3.13
C PHE A 153 -6.43 -11.82 -4.28
N ASP A 154 -7.35 -12.77 -4.40
CA ASP A 154 -7.51 -13.76 -5.50
C ASP A 154 -8.97 -13.72 -5.96
N ASP A 155 -9.49 -12.49 -6.15
CA ASP A 155 -10.89 -12.23 -6.51
C ASP A 155 -11.09 -12.08 -8.03
N GLY A 156 -9.99 -12.18 -8.81
CA GLY A 156 -9.95 -12.08 -10.26
C GLY A 156 -10.40 -10.73 -10.79
N SER A 157 -10.33 -9.68 -9.96
CA SER A 157 -10.88 -8.38 -10.25
C SER A 157 -10.01 -7.25 -9.69
N ASN A 158 -10.14 -6.06 -10.27
CA ASN A 158 -9.60 -4.85 -9.65
C ASN A 158 -10.65 -4.24 -8.72
N THR A 159 -10.94 -4.93 -7.62
CA THR A 159 -11.83 -4.41 -6.58
C THR A 159 -11.33 -3.04 -6.12
N ARG A 160 -12.24 -2.06 -6.08
CA ARG A 160 -11.97 -0.68 -5.69
C ARG A 160 -12.24 -0.50 -4.20
N PHE A 161 -11.26 0.03 -3.49
CA PHE A 161 -11.34 0.39 -2.09
C PHE A 161 -11.29 1.91 -1.99
N PRO A 162 -12.37 2.58 -1.56
CA PRO A 162 -12.34 4.03 -1.42
C PRO A 162 -11.48 4.43 -0.23
N VAL A 163 -10.39 5.15 -0.48
CA VAL A 163 -9.46 5.67 0.53
C VAL A 163 -9.56 7.20 0.56
N PRO A 164 -9.71 7.82 1.73
CA PRO A 164 -9.71 9.28 1.84
C PRO A 164 -8.39 9.88 1.35
N GLN A 165 -8.46 11.05 0.71
CA GLN A 165 -7.28 11.82 0.29
C GLN A 165 -6.30 12.06 1.46
N ARG A 166 -5.01 12.20 1.21
CA ARG A 166 -3.95 12.41 2.20
C ARG A 166 -3.78 13.88 2.55
N VAL A 167 -3.97 14.78 1.58
CA VAL A 167 -3.95 16.21 1.81
C VAL A 167 -5.22 16.62 2.54
N THR A 168 -5.15 17.02 3.80
CA THR A 168 -6.36 17.42 4.55
C THR A 168 -6.65 18.92 4.50
N THR A 169 -5.69 19.73 4.05
CA THR A 169 -5.77 21.20 4.02
C THR A 169 -6.52 21.72 2.79
N ILE A 170 -6.42 21.00 1.67
CA ILE A 170 -7.11 21.28 0.42
C ILE A 170 -8.07 20.14 0.14
N ALA A 171 -9.37 20.43 0.25
CA ALA A 171 -10.45 19.48 -0.04
C ALA A 171 -10.75 19.48 -1.54
N GLU A 172 -10.78 18.30 -2.16
CA GLU A 172 -10.87 18.17 -3.63
C GLU A 172 -12.29 17.90 -4.13
N ASP A 173 -13.18 17.39 -3.28
CA ASP A 173 -14.59 17.15 -3.62
C ASP A 173 -15.44 18.38 -3.24
N CYS A 174 -15.55 19.32 -4.17
CA CYS A 174 -16.27 20.58 -3.95
C CYS A 174 -17.60 20.65 -4.68
N VAL A 175 -18.62 21.12 -3.97
CA VAL A 175 -19.94 21.44 -4.53
C VAL A 175 -20.15 22.95 -4.48
N VAL A 176 -20.51 23.52 -5.62
CA VAL A 176 -20.91 24.93 -5.74
C VAL A 176 -22.42 25.04 -5.59
N ASP A 177 -22.89 25.85 -4.63
CA ASP A 177 -24.32 26.12 -4.48
C ASP A 177 -24.84 27.12 -5.54
N PHE A 178 -26.15 27.32 -5.59
CA PHE A 178 -26.79 28.25 -6.53
C PHE A 178 -26.43 29.72 -6.31
N ARG A 179 -25.73 30.05 -5.20
CA ARG A 179 -25.23 31.39 -4.87
C ARG A 179 -23.73 31.53 -5.16
N GLY A 180 -23.09 30.48 -5.66
CA GLY A 180 -21.66 30.45 -5.93
C GLY A 180 -20.80 30.01 -4.74
N ASN A 181 -21.37 29.70 -3.57
CA ASN A 181 -20.55 29.28 -2.42
C ASN A 181 -20.04 27.86 -2.62
N CYS A 182 -18.75 27.65 -2.39
CA CYS A 182 -18.14 26.33 -2.41
C CYS A 182 -18.18 25.66 -1.04
N SER A 183 -18.70 24.44 -1.01
CA SER A 183 -18.56 23.51 0.10
C SER A 183 -17.68 22.35 -0.33
N CYS A 184 -16.48 22.26 0.25
CA CYS A 184 -15.47 21.27 -0.12
C CYS A 184 -15.30 20.22 0.97
N PHE A 185 -15.21 18.97 0.54
CA PHE A 185 -15.04 17.79 1.38
C PHE A 185 -13.80 17.02 0.94
N GLN A 186 -13.29 16.22 1.87
CA GLN A 186 -12.20 15.31 1.59
C GLN A 186 -12.66 14.29 0.54
N ALA A 187 -11.99 14.28 -0.62
CA ALA A 187 -12.24 13.32 -1.66
C ALA A 187 -11.87 11.91 -1.22
N ARG A 188 -12.39 10.94 -1.98
CA ARG A 188 -12.05 9.53 -1.83
C ARG A 188 -11.57 9.01 -3.16
N PHE A 189 -10.37 8.43 -3.15
CA PHE A 189 -9.77 7.81 -4.32
C PHE A 189 -9.94 6.29 -4.26
N ASP A 190 -10.23 5.70 -5.40
CA ASP A 190 -10.38 4.25 -5.53
C ASP A 190 -9.00 3.60 -5.68
N VAL A 191 -8.46 3.04 -4.60
CA VAL A 191 -7.28 2.16 -4.71
C VAL A 191 -7.71 0.74 -5.10
N LEU A 192 -6.89 0.04 -5.86
CA LEU A 192 -7.21 -1.27 -6.42
C LEU A 192 -6.63 -2.40 -5.56
N SER A 193 -7.28 -3.56 -5.58
CA SER A 193 -6.74 -4.82 -5.03
C SER A 193 -5.39 -5.16 -5.67
N GLY A 194 -5.26 -4.91 -6.98
CA GLY A 194 -4.10 -5.26 -7.79
C GLY A 194 -4.14 -6.68 -8.37
N ASP A 195 -5.32 -7.31 -8.37
CA ASP A 195 -5.49 -8.70 -8.79
C ASP A 195 -5.63 -8.92 -10.30
N GLU A 196 -5.23 -10.10 -10.75
CA GLU A 196 -5.22 -10.44 -12.17
C GLU A 196 -6.65 -10.63 -12.68
N LEU A 197 -7.08 -9.74 -13.58
CA LEU A 197 -8.41 -9.77 -14.17
C LEU A 197 -8.73 -11.13 -14.80
N GLY A 198 -9.87 -11.70 -14.41
CA GLY A 198 -10.40 -12.94 -14.98
C GLY A 198 -9.78 -14.23 -14.43
N LYS A 199 -9.00 -14.17 -13.34
CA LYS A 199 -8.33 -15.34 -12.73
C LYS A 199 -8.78 -15.64 -11.29
N ALA A 200 -10.03 -15.32 -10.96
CA ALA A 200 -10.56 -15.51 -9.61
C ALA A 200 -10.44 -16.96 -9.13
N GLY A 201 -9.96 -17.13 -7.90
CA GLY A 201 -9.85 -18.43 -7.24
C GLY A 201 -8.85 -19.37 -7.89
N ASP A 202 -7.87 -18.83 -8.63
CA ASP A 202 -6.82 -19.64 -9.23
C ASP A 202 -5.77 -20.07 -8.18
N GLY A 203 -5.78 -19.47 -6.99
CA GLY A 203 -4.84 -19.66 -5.90
C GLY A 203 -3.68 -18.66 -5.90
N THR A 204 -3.72 -17.62 -6.74
CA THR A 204 -2.72 -16.55 -6.82
C THR A 204 -3.25 -15.32 -6.13
N TYR A 205 -2.63 -14.94 -5.03
CA TYR A 205 -3.03 -13.81 -4.22
C TYR A 205 -2.09 -12.65 -4.49
N THR A 206 -2.63 -11.46 -4.74
CA THR A 206 -1.87 -10.29 -5.16
C THR A 206 -2.18 -9.05 -4.33
N ARG A 207 -1.20 -8.14 -4.23
CA ARG A 207 -1.42 -6.79 -3.70
C ARG A 207 -0.43 -5.79 -4.31
N ARG A 208 -0.93 -4.66 -4.80
CA ARG A 208 -0.12 -3.52 -5.28
C ARG A 208 0.03 -2.44 -4.19
N LEU A 209 1.24 -1.94 -4.02
CA LEU A 209 1.62 -0.92 -3.04
C LEU A 209 2.48 0.14 -3.72
N GLY A 210 2.28 1.42 -3.39
CA GLY A 210 3.16 2.51 -3.79
C GLY A 210 3.90 3.05 -2.57
N PHE A 211 5.23 3.05 -2.60
CA PHE A 211 6.07 3.64 -1.57
C PHE A 211 6.54 5.02 -2.03
N VAL A 212 6.12 6.04 -1.30
CA VAL A 212 6.44 7.44 -1.56
C VAL A 212 7.50 7.85 -0.55
N GLU A 213 8.66 8.29 -1.03
CA GLU A 213 9.69 8.84 -0.16
C GLU A 213 9.12 10.03 0.63
N VAL A 214 9.45 10.09 1.92
CA VAL A 214 9.22 11.28 2.74
C VAL A 214 10.20 12.35 2.26
N HIS A 215 9.72 13.27 1.42
CA HIS A 215 10.56 14.35 0.89
C HIS A 215 10.92 15.36 1.98
N SER A 216 12.17 15.78 2.00
CA SER A 216 12.68 16.81 2.90
C SER A 216 12.20 18.24 2.59
N MET A 217 11.47 18.46 1.49
CA MET A 217 11.10 19.80 1.03
C MET A 217 9.70 20.28 1.46
N SER A 218 8.69 19.39 1.60
CA SER A 218 7.52 19.65 2.44
C SER A 218 6.63 18.41 2.65
N ASP A 219 6.05 18.30 3.85
CA ASP A 219 5.00 17.32 4.17
C ASP A 219 3.79 17.43 3.22
N ALA A 220 3.55 18.62 2.64
CA ALA A 220 2.43 18.88 1.76
C ALA A 220 2.64 18.25 0.37
N GLY A 221 3.80 18.47 -0.27
CA GLY A 221 4.11 17.88 -1.59
C GLY A 221 4.07 16.35 -1.57
N THR A 222 4.58 15.74 -0.50
CA THR A 222 4.52 14.28 -0.31
C THR A 222 3.08 13.77 -0.30
N LYS A 223 2.16 14.46 0.40
CA LYS A 223 0.73 14.06 0.45
C LYS A 223 0.04 14.24 -0.89
N PHE A 224 0.34 15.32 -1.61
CA PHE A 224 -0.19 15.53 -2.97
C PHE A 224 0.25 14.41 -3.92
N LEU A 225 1.51 13.97 -3.84
CA LEU A 225 1.98 12.84 -4.63
C LEU A 225 1.25 11.54 -4.26
N GLN A 226 1.00 11.29 -2.97
CA GLN A 226 0.21 10.13 -2.54
C GLN A 226 -1.21 10.16 -3.10
N ASP A 227 -1.86 11.33 -3.13
CA ASP A 227 -3.19 11.51 -3.72
C ASP A 227 -3.15 11.25 -5.23
N CYS A 228 -2.17 11.80 -5.94
CA CYS A 228 -1.97 11.52 -7.35
C CYS A 228 -1.74 10.04 -7.65
N ILE A 229 -0.96 9.32 -6.83
CA ILE A 229 -0.75 7.88 -7.00
C ILE A 229 -2.06 7.10 -6.84
N MET A 230 -2.88 7.46 -5.84
CA MET A 230 -4.19 6.81 -5.67
C MET A 230 -5.11 7.08 -6.85
N GLU A 231 -5.13 8.31 -7.37
CA GLU A 231 -5.97 8.69 -8.50
C GLU A 231 -5.52 8.07 -9.83
N SER A 232 -4.23 8.19 -10.16
CA SER A 232 -3.70 7.83 -11.49
C SER A 232 -3.39 6.34 -11.63
N THR A 233 -2.85 5.69 -10.60
CA THR A 233 -2.38 4.29 -10.68
C THR A 233 -3.23 3.32 -9.87
N GLY A 234 -4.04 3.84 -8.93
CA GLY A 234 -4.83 3.04 -8.00
C GLY A 234 -3.97 2.27 -6.99
N ALA A 235 -2.68 2.56 -6.87
CA ALA A 235 -1.83 1.93 -5.85
C ALA A 235 -2.18 2.45 -4.45
N THR A 236 -2.02 1.61 -3.42
CA THR A 236 -2.15 2.07 -2.04
C THR A 236 -0.85 2.75 -1.60
N PRO A 237 -0.85 4.06 -1.27
CA PRO A 237 0.38 4.77 -0.95
C PRO A 237 0.77 4.57 0.52
N PHE A 238 2.07 4.34 0.73
CA PHE A 238 2.75 4.28 2.02
C PHE A 238 3.91 5.27 2.01
N LEU A 239 4.21 5.85 3.16
CA LEU A 239 5.40 6.68 3.33
C LEU A 239 6.62 5.77 3.51
N ALA A 240 7.74 6.18 2.92
CA ALA A 240 8.99 5.45 3.00
C ALA A 240 10.20 6.36 3.20
N GLU A 241 11.27 5.76 3.70
CA GLU A 241 12.60 6.37 3.73
C GLU A 241 13.43 5.76 2.61
N ALA A 242 14.05 6.61 1.78
CA ALA A 242 14.92 6.14 0.71
C ALA A 242 16.13 5.39 1.27
N GLY A 243 16.53 4.32 0.57
CA GLY A 243 17.55 3.37 0.99
C GLY A 243 17.08 2.35 2.03
N TRP A 244 15.85 2.48 2.56
CA TRP A 244 15.33 1.51 3.52
C TRP A 244 14.96 0.17 2.85
N THR A 245 15.27 -0.93 3.53
CA THR A 245 14.88 -2.28 3.09
C THR A 245 13.60 -2.74 3.78
N TYR A 246 12.51 -2.84 3.02
CA TYR A 246 11.24 -3.39 3.47
C TYR A 246 11.25 -4.91 3.33
N ALA A 247 11.20 -5.62 4.45
CA ALA A 247 11.16 -7.08 4.47
C ALA A 247 9.75 -7.58 4.77
N PHE A 248 9.07 -8.10 3.74
CA PHE A 248 7.71 -8.60 3.78
C PHE A 248 7.66 -10.05 4.29
N LYS A 249 6.89 -10.28 5.35
CA LYS A 249 6.49 -11.60 5.83
C LYS A 249 5.17 -11.97 5.16
N ILE A 250 5.06 -13.17 4.59
CA ILE A 250 3.84 -13.64 3.90
C ILE A 250 3.26 -14.84 4.64
N GLU A 251 1.97 -14.74 4.92
CA GLU A 251 1.21 -15.69 5.74
C GLU A 251 -0.12 -16.03 5.05
N ALA A 252 -0.57 -17.27 5.22
CA ALA A 252 -1.85 -17.75 4.74
C ALA A 252 -2.58 -18.46 5.88
N VAL A 253 -3.87 -18.20 6.03
CA VAL A 253 -4.72 -18.79 7.05
C VAL A 253 -5.89 -19.49 6.37
N ASP A 254 -6.18 -20.73 6.76
CA ASP A 254 -7.36 -21.45 6.30
C ASP A 254 -8.61 -21.17 7.16
N ARG A 255 -9.76 -21.67 6.73
CA ARG A 255 -11.03 -21.53 7.45
C ARG A 255 -11.06 -22.23 8.82
N GLN A 256 -10.12 -23.14 9.08
CA GLN A 256 -9.97 -23.82 10.36
C GLN A 256 -8.99 -23.09 11.30
N GLY A 257 -8.37 -22.01 10.83
CA GLY A 257 -7.42 -21.20 11.58
C GLY A 257 -5.98 -21.72 11.55
N ASN A 258 -5.66 -22.68 10.68
CA ASN A 258 -4.29 -23.12 10.52
C ASN A 258 -3.48 -22.08 9.74
N LEU A 259 -2.25 -21.83 10.20
CA LEU A 259 -1.33 -20.85 9.64
C LEU A 259 -0.25 -21.54 8.79
N GLY A 260 -0.09 -21.10 7.55
CA GLY A 260 1.08 -21.33 6.71
C GLY A 260 1.91 -20.06 6.56
N THR A 261 3.23 -20.18 6.65
CA THR A 261 4.15 -19.02 6.53
C THR A 261 5.19 -19.30 5.47
N TRP A 262 5.48 -18.31 4.63
CA TRP A 262 6.58 -18.42 3.67
C TRP A 262 7.92 -18.38 4.43
N PRO A 263 8.85 -19.33 4.19
CA PRO A 263 10.01 -19.51 5.05
C PRO A 263 11.03 -18.35 4.98
N THR A 264 11.00 -17.55 3.92
CA THR A 264 11.89 -16.40 3.74
C THR A 264 11.10 -15.10 3.65
N LYS A 265 11.72 -13.99 4.06
CA LYS A 265 11.13 -12.67 3.79
C LYS A 265 11.48 -12.25 2.38
N VAL A 266 10.52 -11.65 1.68
CA VAL A 266 10.79 -10.97 0.41
C VAL A 266 11.15 -9.54 0.71
N SER A 267 12.18 -9.00 0.08
CA SER A 267 12.69 -7.67 0.41
C SER A 267 12.66 -6.73 -0.79
N ALA A 268 12.30 -5.47 -0.55
CA ALA A 268 12.43 -4.36 -1.49
C ALA A 268 13.32 -3.28 -0.87
N VAL A 269 14.21 -2.70 -1.67
CA VAL A 269 14.91 -1.47 -1.28
C VAL A 269 14.18 -0.34 -1.96
N ILE A 270 13.71 0.63 -1.18
CA ILE A 270 13.02 1.80 -1.72
C ILE A 270 14.07 2.84 -2.12
N GLY A 271 14.07 3.25 -3.38
CA GLY A 271 14.91 4.29 -3.93
C GLY A 271 14.43 5.71 -3.58
N PRO A 272 15.18 6.73 -4.01
CA PRO A 272 14.74 8.11 -3.91
C PRO A 272 13.54 8.36 -4.85
N GLY A 273 12.56 9.08 -4.35
CA GLY A 273 11.44 9.60 -5.11
C GLY A 273 11.70 11.00 -5.65
N SER A 274 10.73 11.53 -6.37
CA SER A 274 10.74 12.92 -6.85
C SER A 274 9.35 13.49 -6.76
N PHE A 275 9.27 14.81 -6.60
CA PHE A 275 8.02 15.55 -6.67
C PHE A 275 8.31 16.88 -7.33
N ALA A 276 7.48 17.25 -8.29
CA ALA A 276 7.47 18.57 -8.90
C ALA A 276 6.03 19.03 -9.08
N CYS A 277 5.82 20.33 -8.89
CA CYS A 277 4.62 21.01 -9.33
C CYS A 277 4.98 21.98 -10.46
N LYS A 278 4.18 21.96 -11.51
CA LYS A 278 4.39 22.66 -12.77
C LYS A 278 3.15 23.43 -13.19
N GLY A 279 3.32 24.38 -14.11
CA GLY A 279 2.26 25.27 -14.56
C GLY A 279 2.25 26.59 -13.79
N ASP A 280 1.20 26.81 -13.00
CA ASP A 280 0.96 28.07 -12.28
C ASP A 280 1.84 28.22 -11.00
N PRO A 281 2.75 29.21 -10.91
CA PRO A 281 3.68 29.32 -9.78
C PRO A 281 2.99 29.63 -8.44
N CYS A 282 1.97 30.50 -8.44
CA CYS A 282 1.18 30.79 -7.24
C CYS A 282 0.48 29.53 -6.71
N ALA A 283 -0.19 28.78 -7.59
CA ALA A 283 -0.87 27.56 -7.18
C ALA A 283 0.11 26.48 -6.70
N CYS A 284 1.23 26.31 -7.40
CA CYS A 284 2.29 25.38 -6.98
C CYS A 284 2.90 25.75 -5.63
N CYS A 285 3.09 27.04 -5.36
CA CYS A 285 3.52 27.49 -4.04
C CYS A 285 2.51 27.10 -2.96
N ILE A 286 1.20 27.32 -3.19
CA ILE A 286 0.15 26.96 -2.22
C ILE A 286 0.16 25.46 -1.91
N MET A 287 0.39 24.61 -2.91
CA MET A 287 0.45 23.16 -2.71
C MET A 287 1.68 22.71 -1.92
N GLN A 288 2.78 23.45 -2.00
CA GLN A 288 4.03 23.08 -1.35
C GLN A 288 4.22 23.73 0.02
N SER A 289 3.58 24.88 0.26
CA SER A 289 3.75 25.67 1.48
C SER A 289 2.91 25.15 2.64
N ALA A 290 3.50 25.17 3.84
CA ALA A 290 2.79 24.94 5.09
C ALA A 290 2.03 26.20 5.56
N GLU A 291 2.51 27.39 5.18
CA GLU A 291 1.91 28.69 5.49
C GLU A 291 1.73 29.53 4.21
N PRO A 292 0.76 29.20 3.32
CA PRO A 292 0.67 29.80 1.99
C PRO A 292 0.57 31.33 2.00
N ALA A 293 -0.04 31.91 3.03
CA ALA A 293 -0.15 33.36 3.17
C ALA A 293 1.21 34.05 3.38
N ALA A 294 2.16 33.38 4.05
CA ALA A 294 3.49 33.90 4.28
C ALA A 294 4.44 33.56 3.13
N ASP A 295 4.43 32.30 2.68
CA ASP A 295 5.44 31.79 1.74
C ASP A 295 5.12 32.14 0.28
N CYS A 296 3.84 32.27 -0.08
CA CYS A 296 3.42 32.55 -1.44
C CYS A 296 3.12 34.02 -1.70
N HIS A 297 3.31 34.88 -0.69
CA HIS A 297 3.11 36.31 -0.83
C HIS A 297 3.98 36.89 -1.95
N GLY A 298 3.35 37.57 -2.91
CA GLY A 298 4.06 38.21 -4.03
C GLY A 298 4.47 37.27 -5.16
N VAL A 299 4.10 35.98 -5.10
CA VAL A 299 4.35 35.03 -6.19
C VAL A 299 3.39 35.30 -7.35
N GLU A 300 3.92 35.40 -8.57
CA GLU A 300 3.12 35.52 -9.79
C GLU A 300 2.34 34.24 -10.09
N GLY A 301 1.21 34.32 -10.78
CA GLY A 301 0.45 33.14 -11.17
C GLY A 301 -1.03 33.46 -11.34
N SER A 302 -1.85 32.52 -10.89
CA SER A 302 -3.31 32.50 -10.98
C SER A 302 -3.90 33.91 -10.88
N THR A 303 -4.64 34.36 -11.89
CA THR A 303 -5.26 35.69 -11.92
C THR A 303 -6.78 35.58 -11.81
N SER A 304 -7.45 36.68 -11.45
CA SER A 304 -8.91 36.79 -11.44
C SER A 304 -9.28 38.26 -11.68
N PRO A 305 -10.49 38.60 -12.17
CA PRO A 305 -10.94 39.99 -12.26
C PRO A 305 -10.80 40.80 -10.96
N SER A 306 -10.91 40.15 -9.79
CA SER A 306 -10.70 40.80 -8.48
C SER A 306 -9.22 40.93 -8.09
N PHE A 307 -8.35 40.17 -8.74
CA PHE A 307 -6.91 40.09 -8.51
C PHE A 307 -6.17 40.05 -9.85
N PRO A 308 -6.22 41.14 -10.65
CA PRO A 308 -5.73 41.13 -12.03
C PRO A 308 -4.21 40.93 -12.10
N ASP A 309 -3.48 41.38 -11.07
CA ASP A 309 -2.03 41.23 -10.96
C ASP A 309 -1.61 39.86 -10.38
N GLY A 310 -2.57 39.00 -10.03
CA GLY A 310 -2.32 37.67 -9.44
C GLY A 310 -2.91 37.51 -8.04
N VAL A 311 -3.48 36.34 -7.77
CA VAL A 311 -4.12 36.01 -6.49
C VAL A 311 -3.10 36.05 -5.36
N CYS A 312 -1.95 35.40 -5.50
CA CYS A 312 -0.92 35.42 -4.46
C CYS A 312 -0.33 36.81 -4.18
N ILE A 313 -0.36 37.73 -5.16
CA ILE A 313 0.05 39.13 -4.98
C ILE A 313 -1.05 39.92 -4.25
N GLY A 314 -2.28 39.89 -4.76
CA GLY A 314 -3.34 40.78 -4.28
C GLY A 314 -4.17 40.25 -3.10
N PHE A 315 -4.21 38.92 -2.89
CA PHE A 315 -4.98 38.28 -1.83
C PHE A 315 -4.16 38.15 -0.54
N PHE A 316 -2.93 37.64 -0.64
CA PHE A 316 -2.04 37.51 0.52
C PHE A 316 -1.26 38.79 0.84
N GLY A 317 -1.21 39.77 -0.07
CA GLY A 317 -0.54 41.05 0.15
C GLY A 317 -1.35 42.12 0.88
N ARG A 318 -2.46 41.74 1.52
CA ARG A 318 -3.32 42.65 2.29
C ARG A 318 -3.10 42.53 3.79
#